data_AF-A0A2W2AIA2-F1
#
_entry.id   AF-A0A2W2AIA2-F1
#
_cell.length_a   1.000
_cell.length_b   1.000
_cell.length_c   1.000
_cell.angle_alpha   90.00
_cell.angle_beta   90.00
_cell.angle_gamma   90.00
#
_symmetry.space_group_name_H-M   'P 1'
#
loop_
_entity.id
_entity.type
_entity.pdbx_description
1 polymer ?
#
loop_
_entity_poly.entity_id
_entity_poly.type
_entity_poly.pdbx_seq_one_letter_code
_entity_poly.pdbx_strand_id
1 'polypeptide(L)'
;MLAPVISILPFAFAFLVIFGALSDLSTFRIPNWVSYGLVLLFCIHAFLLWLTEPYMPTMSFRVPASAYNFAIGFAVLVVSIIFWRRGYIGGGDAKYLAATSLWMGPVGVVQFMVILSALALIMALILKISASWGFLVHAGGLPAFVKRLYAKFEDNQLPYGFPIGVAALIMIPEIFKL
;
A
#
# COMPACT_ATOMS: atom_id res chain seq x y z
N MET A 1 26.64 15.03 3.03
CA MET A 1 26.28 14.78 1.61
C MET A 1 25.05 13.90 1.40
N LEU A 2 24.60 13.07 2.37
CA LEU A 2 23.43 12.18 2.18
C LEU A 2 22.06 12.82 2.47
N ALA A 3 22.01 13.94 3.19
CA ALA A 3 20.77 14.65 3.55
C ALA A 3 19.80 14.92 2.37
N PRO A 4 20.23 15.46 1.21
CA PRO A 4 19.30 15.73 0.10
C PRO A 4 18.72 14.45 -0.52
N VAL A 5 19.44 13.32 -0.48
CA VAL A 5 18.96 12.04 -1.02
C VAL A 5 17.84 11.48 -0.15
N ILE A 6 17.97 11.60 1.18
CA ILE A 6 16.97 11.14 2.14
C ILE A 6 15.67 11.94 1.98
N SER A 7 15.74 13.24 1.69
CA SER A 7 14.57 14.10 1.47
C SER A 7 13.76 13.77 0.21
N ILE A 8 14.32 13.05 -0.77
CA ILE A 8 13.61 12.67 -2.01
C ILE A 8 12.79 11.38 -1.82
N LEU A 9 13.17 10.52 -0.88
CA LEU A 9 12.52 9.22 -0.65
C LEU A 9 11.01 9.29 -0.37
N PRO A 10 10.48 10.24 0.43
CA PRO A 10 9.05 10.35 0.66
C PRO A 10 8.27 10.62 -0.63
N PHE A 11 8.83 11.43 -1.54
CA PHE A 11 8.20 11.74 -2.83
C PHE A 11 8.22 10.54 -3.78
N ALA A 12 9.33 9.80 -3.82
CA ALA A 12 9.42 8.57 -4.61
C ALA A 12 8.44 7.49 -4.08
N PHE A 13 8.32 7.36 -2.77
CA PHE A 13 7.36 6.48 -2.12
C PHE A 13 5.92 6.90 -2.47
N ALA A 14 5.58 8.18 -2.26
CA ALA A 14 4.26 8.71 -2.57
C ALA A 14 3.90 8.51 -4.05
N PHE A 15 4.84 8.72 -4.97
CA PHE A 15 4.62 8.50 -6.40
C PHE A 15 4.26 7.05 -6.71
N LEU A 16 5.01 6.07 -6.19
CA LEU A 16 4.73 4.64 -6.38
C LEU A 16 3.37 4.25 -5.79
N VAL A 17 3.07 4.75 -4.60
CA VAL A 17 1.81 4.48 -3.90
C VAL A 17 0.61 5.07 -4.65
N ILE A 18 0.70 6.33 -5.08
CA ILE A 18 -0.35 6.99 -5.88
C ILE A 18 -0.54 6.24 -7.19
N PHE A 19 0.55 5.88 -7.88
CA PHE A 19 0.47 5.14 -9.14
C PHE A 19 -0.22 3.78 -8.95
N GLY A 20 0.12 3.04 -7.90
CA GLY A 20 -0.53 1.77 -7.55
C GLY A 20 -2.03 1.94 -7.30
N ALA A 21 -2.41 2.92 -6.48
CA ALA A 21 -3.80 3.22 -6.14
C ALA A 21 -4.63 3.65 -7.37
N LEU A 22 -4.09 4.51 -8.23
CA LEU A 22 -4.77 4.96 -9.45
C LEU A 22 -4.86 3.86 -10.51
N SER A 23 -3.84 3.01 -10.62
CA SER A 23 -3.87 1.84 -11.51
C SER A 23 -4.96 0.85 -11.09
N ASP A 24 -5.14 0.66 -9.78
CA ASP A 24 -6.18 -0.19 -9.24
C ASP A 24 -7.60 0.35 -9.54
N LEU A 25 -7.86 1.64 -9.32
CA LEU A 25 -9.16 2.25 -9.67
C LEU A 25 -9.48 2.20 -11.17
N SER A 26 -8.47 2.35 -12.03
CA SER A 26 -8.67 2.49 -13.47
C SER A 26 -8.78 1.15 -14.20
N THR A 27 -7.94 0.18 -13.80
CA THR A 27 -7.76 -1.10 -14.49
C THR A 27 -7.90 -2.32 -13.59
N PHE A 28 -8.09 -2.15 -12.28
CA PHE A 28 -8.15 -3.26 -11.30
C PHE A 28 -6.92 -4.17 -11.37
N ARG A 29 -5.78 -3.58 -11.74
CA ARG A 29 -4.52 -4.27 -11.89
C ARG A 29 -3.43 -3.35 -11.39
N ILE A 30 -2.82 -3.75 -10.28
CA ILE A 30 -1.60 -3.11 -9.78
C ILE A 30 -0.42 -3.74 -10.51
N PRO A 31 0.36 -2.98 -11.29
CA PRO A 31 1.52 -3.53 -11.97
C PRO A 31 2.57 -4.03 -10.99
N ASN A 32 3.13 -5.21 -11.23
CA ASN A 32 4.12 -5.83 -10.32
C ASN A 32 5.33 -4.94 -10.05
N TRP A 33 5.71 -4.08 -11.01
CA TRP A 33 6.83 -3.16 -10.87
C TRP A 33 6.62 -2.13 -9.75
N VAL A 34 5.36 -1.81 -9.39
CA VAL A 34 5.06 -0.91 -8.26
C VAL A 34 5.48 -1.57 -6.95
N SER A 35 5.07 -2.82 -6.73
CA SER A 35 5.46 -3.59 -5.54
C SER A 35 6.98 -3.80 -5.48
N TYR A 36 7.62 -4.12 -6.61
CA TYR A 36 9.09 -4.26 -6.67
C TYR A 36 9.79 -2.93 -6.40
N GLY A 37 9.28 -1.83 -6.96
CA GLY A 37 9.79 -0.49 -6.73
C GLY A 37 9.72 -0.09 -5.26
N LEU A 38 8.60 -0.38 -4.57
CA LEU A 38 8.43 -0.09 -3.15
C LEU A 38 9.41 -0.88 -2.27
N VAL A 39 9.64 -2.16 -2.59
CA VAL A 39 10.62 -2.98 -1.85
C VAL A 39 12.05 -2.51 -2.11
N LEU A 40 12.39 -2.22 -3.38
CA LEU A 40 13.72 -1.73 -3.74
C LEU A 40 14.01 -0.37 -3.08
N LEU A 41 13.04 0.54 -3.11
CA LEU A 41 13.14 1.84 -2.48
C LEU A 41 13.29 1.71 -0.94
N PHE A 42 12.65 0.71 -0.33
CA PHE A 42 12.84 0.40 1.09
C PHE A 42 14.26 -0.09 1.37
N CYS A 43 14.80 -0.99 0.54
CA CYS A 43 16.18 -1.45 0.68
C CYS A 43 17.18 -0.29 0.58
N ILE A 44 16.97 0.64 -0.36
CA ILE A 44 17.78 1.85 -0.50
C ILE A 44 17.65 2.73 0.76
N HIS A 45 16.43 2.96 1.26
CA HIS A 45 16.20 3.73 2.47
C HIS A 45 16.90 3.10 3.69
N ALA A 46 16.74 1.80 3.90
CA ALA A 46 17.37 1.07 5.00
C ALA A 46 18.90 1.11 4.92
N PHE A 47 19.46 1.01 3.71
CA PHE A 47 20.91 1.11 3.49
C PHE A 47 21.44 2.52 3.77
N LEU A 48 20.72 3.56 3.32
CA LEU A 48 21.08 4.94 3.61
C LEU A 48 21.04 5.24 5.11
N LEU A 49 20.00 4.81 5.83
CA LEU A 49 19.93 4.95 7.28
C LEU A 49 21.12 4.25 7.97
N TRP A 50 21.46 3.03 7.53
CA TRP A 50 22.62 2.31 8.04
C TRP A 50 23.95 3.05 7.83
N LEU A 51 24.12 3.77 6.71
CA LEU A 51 25.31 4.59 6.45
C LEU A 51 25.37 5.88 7.29
N THR A 52 24.24 6.34 7.83
CA THR A 52 24.16 7.60 8.59
C THR A 52 24.24 7.40 10.10
N GLU A 53 24.13 6.15 10.58
CA GLU A 53 24.30 5.79 11.98
C GLU A 53 25.70 6.22 12.48
N PRO A 54 25.81 7.11 13.48
CA PRO A 54 27.09 7.68 13.95
C PRO A 54 28.08 6.63 14.47
N TYR A 55 27.57 5.45 14.83
CA TYR A 55 28.36 4.31 15.28
C TYR A 55 28.55 3.35 14.10
N MET A 56 29.62 3.56 13.33
CA MET A 56 30.14 2.46 12.50
C MET A 56 30.33 1.21 13.37
N PRO A 57 30.06 0.02 12.81
CA PRO A 57 29.66 -1.13 13.59
C PRO A 57 30.86 -1.67 14.34
N THR A 58 30.94 -1.41 15.64
CA THR A 58 31.46 -2.46 16.52
C THR A 58 30.64 -3.69 16.17
N MET A 59 31.32 -4.74 15.73
CA MET A 59 30.85 -6.02 15.21
C MET A 59 29.99 -6.83 16.21
N SER A 60 29.20 -6.14 17.03
CA SER A 60 28.17 -6.71 17.87
C SER A 60 27.04 -7.13 16.95
N PHE A 61 26.66 -8.41 17.04
CA PHE A 61 25.56 -9.06 16.32
C PHE A 61 24.18 -8.45 16.68
N ARG A 62 24.01 -7.13 16.47
CA ARG A 62 22.74 -6.43 16.69
C ARG A 62 21.94 -6.49 15.41
N VAL A 63 20.74 -7.04 15.53
CA VAL A 63 19.76 -7.08 14.44
C VAL A 63 19.50 -5.64 13.97
N PRO A 64 19.70 -5.31 12.68
CA PRO A 64 19.38 -3.99 12.14
C PRO A 64 17.91 -3.65 12.41
N ALA A 65 17.59 -2.40 12.75
CA ALA A 65 16.20 -1.97 12.95
C ALA A 65 15.31 -2.25 11.72
N SER A 66 15.89 -2.28 10.52
CA SER A 66 15.23 -2.67 9.27
C SER A 66 14.84 -4.15 9.20
N ALA A 67 15.43 -5.05 9.98
CA ALA A 67 15.06 -6.47 9.97
C ALA A 67 13.64 -6.71 10.49
N TYR A 68 13.18 -5.93 11.47
CA TYR A 68 11.79 -6.00 11.95
C TYR A 68 10.80 -5.64 10.86
N ASN A 69 11.12 -4.63 10.04
CA ASN A 69 10.31 -4.23 8.90
C ASN A 69 10.19 -5.37 7.87
N PHE A 70 11.30 -6.04 7.53
CA PHE A 70 11.26 -7.21 6.67
C PHE A 70 10.42 -8.35 7.24
N ALA A 71 10.52 -8.63 8.54
CA ALA A 71 9.71 -9.64 9.21
C ALA A 71 8.21 -9.32 9.11
N ILE A 72 7.83 -8.05 9.28
CA ILE A 72 6.45 -7.58 9.18
C ILE A 72 5.94 -7.68 7.74
N GLY A 73 6.69 -7.14 6.78
CA GLY A 73 6.33 -7.22 5.36
C GLY A 73 6.16 -8.68 4.90
N PHE A 74 7.03 -9.57 5.38
CA PHE A 74 6.92 -11.00 5.12
C PHE A 74 5.70 -11.63 5.80
N ALA A 75 5.43 -11.33 7.06
CA ALA A 75 4.25 -11.82 7.76
C ALA A 75 2.95 -11.37 7.06
N VAL A 76 2.87 -10.09 6.66
CA VAL A 76 1.74 -9.56 5.90
C VAL A 76 1.64 -10.22 4.53
N LEU A 77 2.77 -10.49 3.84
CA LEU A 77 2.76 -11.23 2.58
C LEU A 77 2.17 -12.63 2.74
N VAL A 78 2.59 -13.38 3.76
CA VAL A 78 2.08 -14.73 4.03
C VAL A 78 0.57 -14.70 4.28
N VAL A 79 0.10 -13.79 5.14
CA VAL A 79 -1.34 -13.61 5.40
C VAL A 79 -2.10 -13.23 4.12
N SER A 80 -1.54 -12.32 3.33
CA SER A 80 -2.16 -11.85 2.09
C SER A 80 -2.23 -12.95 1.03
N ILE A 81 -1.22 -13.84 0.95
CA ILE A 81 -1.26 -15.02 0.08
C ILE A 81 -2.37 -15.98 0.48
N ILE A 82 -2.59 -16.19 1.79
CA ILE A 82 -3.69 -17.03 2.29
C ILE A 82 -5.04 -16.42 1.87
N PHE A 83 -5.20 -15.11 1.97
CA PHE A 83 -6.43 -14.41 1.59
C PHE A 83 -6.64 -14.43 0.08
N TRP A 84 -5.58 -14.25 -0.71
CA TRP A 84 -5.61 -14.39 -2.16
C TRP A 84 -6.01 -15.81 -2.60
N ARG A 85 -5.44 -16.85 -1.97
CA ARG A 85 -5.79 -18.25 -2.26
C ARG A 85 -7.25 -18.57 -1.92
N ARG A 86 -7.82 -17.90 -0.92
CA ARG A 86 -9.25 -18.01 -0.54
C ARG A 86 -10.17 -17.16 -1.43
N GLY A 87 -9.62 -16.33 -2.31
CA GLY A 87 -10.39 -15.47 -3.21
C GLY A 87 -10.91 -14.18 -2.55
N TYR A 88 -10.41 -13.80 -1.37
CA TYR A 88 -10.87 -12.58 -0.67
C TYR A 88 -10.25 -11.30 -1.20
N ILE A 89 -8.99 -11.34 -1.66
CA ILE A 89 -8.26 -10.19 -2.19
C ILE A 89 -7.59 -10.56 -3.51
N GLY A 90 -7.34 -9.57 -4.37
CA GLY A 90 -6.58 -9.76 -5.60
C GLY A 90 -5.10 -10.04 -5.31
N GLY A 91 -4.44 -10.77 -6.22
CA GLY A 91 -3.00 -11.03 -6.11
C GLY A 91 -2.15 -9.74 -6.23
N GLY A 92 -2.67 -8.74 -6.95
CA GLY A 92 -2.06 -7.40 -7.00
C GLY A 92 -2.13 -6.70 -5.64
N ASP A 93 -3.32 -6.68 -5.03
CA ASP A 93 -3.54 -6.10 -3.71
C ASP A 93 -2.68 -6.76 -2.63
N ALA A 94 -2.55 -8.09 -2.69
CA ALA A 94 -1.74 -8.85 -1.75
C ALA A 94 -0.27 -8.41 -1.77
N LYS A 95 0.31 -8.26 -2.98
CA LYS A 95 1.70 -7.80 -3.14
C LYS A 95 1.85 -6.33 -2.75
N TYR A 96 0.87 -5.51 -3.08
CA TYR A 96 0.89 -4.08 -2.78
C TYR A 96 0.74 -3.80 -1.28
N LEU A 97 -0.12 -4.55 -0.59
CA LEU A 97 -0.28 -4.51 0.86
C LEU A 97 1.01 -4.94 1.57
N ALA A 98 1.63 -6.04 1.13
CA ALA A 98 2.90 -6.50 1.67
C ALA A 98 4.03 -5.48 1.46
N ALA A 99 4.10 -4.89 0.26
CA ALA A 99 5.12 -3.91 -0.08
C ALA A 99 4.97 -2.59 0.68
N THR A 100 3.74 -2.15 0.98
CA THR A 100 3.48 -0.93 1.77
C THR A 100 3.65 -1.17 3.27
N SER A 101 3.21 -2.32 3.80
CA SER A 101 3.39 -2.67 5.22
C SER A 101 4.86 -2.84 5.63
N LEU A 102 5.74 -3.19 4.69
CA LEU A 102 7.21 -3.17 4.88
C LEU A 102 7.72 -1.82 5.42
N TRP A 103 7.08 -0.71 5.06
CA TRP A 103 7.53 0.64 5.45
C TRP A 103 7.06 1.07 6.84
N MET A 104 6.09 0.37 7.42
CA MET A 104 5.35 0.87 8.59
C MET A 104 6.04 0.59 9.92
N GLY A 105 6.98 -0.37 9.96
CA GLY A 105 7.56 -0.84 11.22
C GLY A 105 6.55 -1.52 12.16
N PRO A 106 7.03 -2.03 13.32
CA PRO A 106 6.23 -2.87 14.22
C PRO A 106 5.06 -2.14 14.87
N VAL A 107 5.21 -0.85 15.16
CA VAL A 107 4.16 -0.04 15.76
C VAL A 107 3.24 0.54 14.68
N GLY A 108 3.80 1.08 13.60
CA GLY A 108 3.04 1.71 12.54
C GLY A 108 2.18 0.73 11.75
N VAL A 109 2.54 -0.56 11.66
CA VAL A 109 1.72 -1.53 10.91
C VAL A 109 0.33 -1.69 11.52
N VAL A 110 0.18 -1.59 12.85
CA VAL A 110 -1.12 -1.69 13.51
C VAL A 110 -1.98 -0.47 13.15
N GLN A 111 -1.40 0.72 13.24
CA GLN A 111 -2.08 1.97 12.87
C GLN A 111 -2.49 1.95 11.39
N PHE A 112 -1.58 1.50 10.52
CA PHE A 112 -1.83 1.33 9.09
C PHE A 112 -3.00 0.37 8.82
N MET A 113 -3.05 -0.78 9.49
CA MET A 113 -4.14 -1.75 9.31
C MET A 113 -5.49 -1.20 9.79
N VAL A 114 -5.52 -0.41 10.87
CA VAL A 114 -6.74 0.25 11.36
C VAL A 114 -7.23 1.29 10.34
N ILE A 115 -6.34 2.15 9.84
CA ILE A 115 -6.67 3.16 8.83
C ILE A 115 -7.15 2.49 7.54
N LEU A 116 -6.43 1.48 7.07
CA LEU A 116 -6.81 0.68 5.90
C LEU A 116 -8.21 0.07 6.06
N SER A 117 -8.48 -0.57 7.20
CA SER A 117 -9.78 -1.20 7.46
C SER A 117 -10.91 -0.19 7.46
N ALA A 118 -10.70 0.99 8.06
CA ALA A 118 -11.66 2.08 8.05
C ALA A 118 -11.92 2.62 6.64
N LEU A 119 -10.86 2.86 5.85
CA LEU A 119 -10.99 3.33 4.47
C LEU A 119 -11.66 2.30 3.55
N ALA A 120 -11.33 1.02 3.70
CA ALA A 120 -11.96 -0.06 2.97
C ALA A 120 -13.46 -0.17 3.31
N LEU A 121 -13.83 -0.02 4.59
CA LEU A 121 -15.23 0.01 5.02
C LEU A 121 -15.99 1.21 4.43
N ILE A 122 -15.40 2.42 4.51
CA ILE A 122 -16.00 3.63 3.93
C ILE A 122 -16.22 3.45 2.43
N MET A 123 -15.22 2.95 1.70
CA MET A 123 -15.33 2.70 0.27
C MET A 123 -16.43 1.68 -0.05
N ALA A 124 -16.51 0.57 0.70
CA ALA A 124 -17.53 -0.44 0.52
C ALA A 124 -18.95 0.13 0.78
N LEU A 125 -19.10 0.97 1.82
CA LEU A 125 -20.37 1.65 2.12
C LEU A 125 -20.76 2.63 1.02
N ILE A 126 -19.83 3.45 0.52
CA ILE A 126 -20.07 4.39 -0.58
C ILE A 126 -20.55 3.63 -1.82
N LEU A 127 -19.86 2.54 -2.20
CA LEU A 127 -20.25 1.74 -3.36
C LEU A 127 -21.60 1.05 -3.18
N LYS A 128 -21.89 0.54 -1.98
CA LYS A 128 -23.19 -0.07 -1.67
C LYS A 128 -24.33 0.94 -1.73
N ILE A 129 -24.14 2.13 -1.16
CA ILE A 129 -25.12 3.21 -1.24
C ILE A 129 -25.26 3.63 -2.70
N SER A 130 -24.17 3.87 -3.43
CA SER A 130 -24.27 4.34 -4.81
C SER A 130 -24.89 3.31 -5.76
N ALA A 131 -24.72 2.01 -5.51
CA ALA A 131 -25.40 0.94 -6.23
C ALA A 131 -26.93 0.97 -6.00
N SER A 132 -27.41 1.39 -4.83
CA SER A 132 -28.85 1.54 -4.59
C SER A 132 -29.47 2.72 -5.35
N TRP A 133 -28.66 3.59 -5.95
CA TRP A 133 -29.07 4.71 -6.80
C TRP A 133 -29.01 4.32 -8.29
N GLY A 134 -29.24 3.03 -8.59
CA GLY A 134 -29.05 2.38 -9.89
C GLY A 134 -29.67 3.09 -11.10
N PHE A 135 -30.63 4.00 -10.88
CA PHE A 135 -31.16 4.91 -11.89
C PHE A 135 -30.10 5.82 -12.54
N LEU A 136 -29.13 6.35 -11.79
CA LEU A 136 -28.08 7.24 -12.33
C LEU A 136 -26.98 6.48 -13.07
N VAL A 137 -26.74 5.22 -12.72
CA VAL A 137 -25.71 4.38 -13.36
C VAL A 137 -26.16 3.87 -14.73
N HIS A 138 -27.45 3.56 -14.88
CA HIS A 138 -28.07 3.16 -16.14
C HIS A 138 -28.47 4.34 -17.05
N ALA A 139 -28.47 5.59 -16.56
CA ALA A 139 -28.87 6.79 -17.32
C ALA A 139 -27.84 7.27 -18.38
N GLY A 140 -26.84 6.46 -18.74
CA GLY A 140 -26.10 6.60 -20.01
C GLY A 140 -24.88 7.53 -20.07
N GLY A 141 -24.62 8.39 -19.07
CA GLY A 141 -23.57 9.42 -19.14
C GLY A 141 -22.22 9.12 -18.45
N LEU A 142 -22.08 8.01 -17.71
CA LEU A 142 -20.90 7.83 -16.85
C LEU A 142 -19.61 7.47 -17.62
N PRO A 143 -18.44 7.98 -17.18
CA PRO A 143 -17.15 7.58 -17.72
C PRO A 143 -16.91 6.07 -17.65
N ALA A 144 -16.15 5.53 -18.60
CA ALA A 144 -15.92 4.09 -18.72
C ALA A 144 -15.31 3.45 -17.45
N PHE A 145 -14.47 4.17 -16.70
CA PHE A 145 -13.90 3.66 -15.45
C PHE A 145 -14.97 3.47 -14.37
N VAL A 146 -15.94 4.38 -14.27
CA VAL A 146 -17.04 4.31 -13.30
C VAL A 146 -17.93 3.12 -13.62
N LYS A 147 -18.26 2.92 -14.90
CA LYS A 147 -19.04 1.75 -15.34
C LYS A 147 -18.34 0.42 -14.98
N ARG A 148 -17.02 0.34 -15.18
CA ARG A 148 -16.22 -0.82 -14.77
C ARG A 148 -16.21 -1.03 -13.26
N LEU A 149 -16.18 0.05 -12.49
CA LEU A 149 -16.20 0.01 -11.03
C LEU A 149 -17.50 -0.60 -10.49
N TYR A 150 -18.65 -0.18 -11.04
CA TYR A 150 -19.95 -0.75 -10.68
C TYR A 150 -20.09 -2.21 -11.11
N ALA A 151 -19.71 -2.56 -12.35
CA ALA A 151 -19.78 -3.94 -12.83
C ALA A 151 -18.95 -4.90 -11.96
N LYS A 152 -17.74 -4.48 -11.55
CA LYS A 152 -16.92 -5.29 -10.65
C LYS A 152 -17.41 -5.33 -9.21
N PHE A 153 -18.07 -4.27 -8.74
CA PHE A 153 -18.71 -4.27 -7.45
C PHE A 153 -19.87 -5.28 -7.39
N GLU A 154 -20.65 -5.41 -8.47
CA GLU A 154 -21.67 -6.47 -8.60
C GLU A 154 -21.05 -7.88 -8.54
N ASP A 155 -19.86 -8.06 -9.12
CA ASP A 155 -19.04 -9.29 -9.00
C ASP A 155 -18.34 -9.44 -7.63
N ASN A 156 -18.69 -8.60 -6.64
CA ASN A 156 -18.12 -8.58 -5.30
C ASN A 156 -16.58 -8.35 -5.28
N GLN A 157 -16.04 -7.71 -6.32
CA GLN A 157 -14.63 -7.35 -6.45
C GLN A 157 -14.43 -5.86 -6.13
N LEU A 158 -13.89 -5.59 -4.93
CA LEU A 158 -13.53 -4.24 -4.49
C LEU A 158 -12.07 -3.91 -4.89
N PRO A 159 -11.79 -2.68 -5.37
CA PRO A 159 -10.42 -2.23 -5.63
C PRO A 159 -9.71 -1.91 -4.31
N TYR A 160 -9.19 -2.94 -3.64
CA TYR A 160 -8.54 -2.80 -2.34
C TYR A 160 -7.22 -2.01 -2.43
N GLY A 161 -6.58 -1.94 -3.60
CA GLY A 161 -5.39 -1.14 -3.83
C GLY A 161 -5.58 0.35 -3.55
N PHE A 162 -6.77 0.90 -3.78
CA PHE A 162 -7.06 2.29 -3.45
C PHE A 162 -6.97 2.61 -1.95
N PRO A 163 -7.74 1.97 -1.05
CA PRO A 163 -7.65 2.22 0.39
C PRO A 163 -6.28 1.84 0.96
N ILE A 164 -5.59 0.82 0.41
CA ILE A 164 -4.18 0.51 0.76
C ILE A 164 -3.29 1.71 0.46
N GLY A 165 -3.43 2.30 -0.73
CA GLY A 165 -2.61 3.43 -1.12
C GLY A 165 -2.88 4.67 -0.28
N VAL A 166 -4.15 5.02 -0.06
CA VAL A 166 -4.52 6.17 0.78
C VAL A 166 -4.04 5.99 2.22
N ALA A 167 -4.20 4.80 2.81
CA ALA A 167 -3.65 4.50 4.13
C ALA A 167 -2.13 4.68 4.16
N ALA A 168 -1.42 4.22 3.13
CA ALA A 168 0.03 4.34 3.06
C ALA A 168 0.49 5.80 2.94
N LEU A 169 -0.24 6.65 2.22
CA LEU A 169 0.04 8.09 2.13
C LEU A 169 -0.17 8.80 3.46
N ILE A 170 -1.24 8.46 4.20
CA ILE A 170 -1.50 9.02 5.54
C ILE A 170 -0.36 8.66 6.51
N MET A 171 0.26 7.49 6.34
CA MET A 171 1.36 7.03 7.17
C MET A 171 2.72 7.66 6.84
N ILE A 172 2.86 8.45 5.75
CA ILE A 172 4.13 9.08 5.38
C ILE A 172 4.81 9.83 6.55
N PRO A 173 4.12 10.65 7.36
CA PRO A 173 4.75 11.34 8.49
C PRO A 173 5.28 10.40 9.57
N GLU A 174 4.65 9.23 9.74
CA GLU A 174 5.09 8.21 10.69
C GLU A 174 6.28 7.41 10.14
N ILE A 175 6.28 7.12 8.83
CA ILE A 175 7.36 6.41 8.12
C ILE A 175 8.63 7.25 8.08
N PHE A 176 8.52 8.54 7.76
CA PHE A 176 9.64 9.45 7.53
C PHE A 176 9.77 10.52 8.60
N LYS A 177 9.59 10.15 9.88
CA LYS A 177 9.84 11.05 11.01
C LYS A 177 11.21 11.71 10.85
N LEU A 178 11.19 13.02 10.60
CA LEU A 178 12.36 13.90 10.51
C LEU A 178 12.97 14.13 11.88
#